data_AF-A0A924AR66-F1
#
_entry.id   AF-A0A924AR66-F1
#
_cell.length_a   1.000
_cell.length_b   1.000
_cell.length_c   1.000
_cell.angle_alpha   90.00
_cell.angle_beta   90.00
_cell.angle_gamma   90.00
#
_symmetry.space_group_name_H-M   'P 1'
#
loop_
_entity.id
_entity.type
_entity.pdbx_description
1 polymer ?
#
loop_
_entity_poly.entity_id
_entity_poly.type
_entity_poly.pdbx_seq_one_letter_code
_entity_poly.pdbx_strand_id
1 'polypeptide(L)' 'KTGCAVLLSNGEDGTKHMEIGARHAGKTFYDYMGVIQEEIHIAENGWAEFRTRGGKVSVWVQR' A
#
# COMPACT_ATOMS: atom_id res chain seq x y z
N LYS A 1 -9.58 -10.69 -10.33
CA LYS A 1 -10.21 -9.39 -10.00
C LYS A 1 -9.14 -8.47 -9.42
N THR A 2 -9.16 -7.20 -9.78
CA THR A 2 -8.25 -6.15 -9.29
C THR A 2 -8.69 -5.65 -7.91
N GLY A 3 -7.82 -4.92 -7.21
CA GLY A 3 -8.08 -4.31 -5.89
C GLY A 3 -7.07 -3.20 -5.60
N CYS A 4 -7.33 -2.41 -4.56
CA CYS A 4 -6.42 -1.37 -4.08
C CYS A 4 -6.34 -1.37 -2.55
N ALA A 5 -5.24 -0.86 -2.00
CA ALA A 5 -5.10 -0.52 -0.60
C ALA A 5 -4.94 0.98 -0.47
N VAL A 6 -5.59 1.61 0.51
CA VAL A 6 -5.54 3.07 0.67
C VAL A 6 -5.08 3.40 2.08
N LEU A 7 -4.09 4.29 2.18
CA LEU A 7 -3.63 4.83 3.45
C LEU A 7 -3.67 6.36 3.39
N LEU A 8 -4.28 6.98 4.40
CA LEU A 8 -4.38 8.42 4.58
C LEU A 8 -3.80 8.77 5.96
N SER A 9 -3.02 9.83 6.03
CA SER A 9 -2.64 10.44 7.31
C SER A 9 -3.07 11.91 7.34
N ASN A 10 -3.75 12.32 8.40
CA ASN A 10 -4.11 13.71 8.68
C ASN A 10 -3.09 14.40 9.62
N GLY A 11 -1.98 13.73 9.94
CA GLY A 11 -0.90 14.24 10.79
C GLY A 11 0.46 14.05 10.12
N GLU A 12 1.38 13.37 10.81
CA GLU A 12 2.73 13.03 10.33
C GLU A 12 2.71 11.88 9.31
N ASP A 13 3.89 11.50 8.81
CA ASP A 13 4.04 10.34 7.94
C ASP A 13 3.41 9.08 8.57
N GLY A 14 2.64 8.36 7.77
CA GLY A 14 1.82 7.24 8.22
C GLY A 14 2.34 5.92 7.68
N THR A 15 2.45 4.92 8.56
CA THR A 15 2.77 3.54 8.20
C THR A 15 1.73 2.60 8.81
N LYS A 16 1.27 1.61 8.04
CA LYS A 16 0.34 0.60 8.54
C LYS A 16 0.60 -0.74 7.87
N HIS A 17 0.74 -1.79 8.70
CA HIS A 17 0.71 -3.17 8.23
C HIS A 17 -0.75 -3.57 7.97
N MET A 18 -1.09 -3.91 6.73
CA MET A 18 -2.46 -4.23 6.33
C MET A 18 -2.54 -5.56 5.59
N GLU A 19 -3.62 -6.30 5.82
CA GLU A 19 -4.01 -7.45 5.00
C GLU A 19 -4.79 -6.98 3.78
N ILE A 20 -4.39 -7.44 2.60
CA ILE A 20 -5.19 -7.30 1.37
C ILE A 20 -5.63 -8.66 0.79
N GLY A 21 -5.27 -9.73 1.49
CA GLY A 21 -5.69 -11.11 1.25
C GLY A 21 -4.68 -11.93 0.44
N ALA A 22 -4.57 -13.23 0.76
CA ALA A 22 -3.59 -14.15 0.18
C ALA A 22 -3.65 -14.26 -1.36
N ARG A 23 -4.77 -13.90 -2.00
CA ARG A 23 -4.87 -13.82 -3.47
C ARG A 23 -3.94 -12.77 -4.12
N HIS A 24 -3.38 -11.87 -3.31
CA HIS A 24 -2.41 -10.87 -3.73
C HIS A 24 -0.97 -11.24 -3.32
N ALA A 25 -0.75 -12.39 -2.69
CA ALA A 25 0.58 -12.91 -2.36
C ALA A 25 1.54 -12.86 -3.57
N GLY A 26 2.79 -12.49 -3.31
CA GLY A 26 3.86 -12.41 -4.30
C GLY A 26 3.72 -11.26 -5.31
N LYS A 27 2.66 -10.45 -5.23
CA LYS A 27 2.43 -9.35 -6.17
C LYS A 27 3.12 -8.07 -5.71
N THR A 28 3.47 -7.24 -6.68
CA THR A 28 4.03 -5.92 -6.45
C THR A 28 2.95 -4.86 -6.58
N PHE A 29 2.95 -3.91 -5.65
CA PHE A 29 2.05 -2.76 -5.62
C PHE A 29 2.87 -1.47 -5.65
N TYR A 30 2.31 -0.43 -6.28
CA TYR A 30 2.89 0.91 -6.32
C TYR A 30 1.84 1.95 -5.91
N ASP A 31 2.30 3.10 -5.39
CA ASP A 31 1.43 4.22 -5.05
C ASP A 31 1.06 5.01 -6.31
N TYR A 32 -0.19 4.89 -6.72
CA TYR A 32 -0.76 5.58 -7.88
C TYR A 32 -0.72 7.10 -7.76
N MET A 33 -0.75 7.63 -6.53
CA MET A 33 -0.69 9.08 -6.27
C MET A 33 0.73 9.64 -6.37
N GLY A 34 1.76 8.78 -6.43
CA GLY A 34 3.16 9.18 -6.47
C GLY A 34 3.65 9.84 -5.18
N VAL A 35 2.97 9.65 -4.04
CA VAL A 35 3.41 10.20 -2.74
C VAL A 35 4.58 9.40 -2.20
N ILE A 36 4.57 8.08 -2.40
CA ILE A 36 5.69 7.16 -2.14
C ILE A 36 6.20 6.62 -3.48
N GLN A 37 7.52 6.64 -3.70
CA GLN A 37 8.12 6.21 -4.97
C GLN A 37 8.51 4.73 -4.96
N GLU A 38 8.69 4.19 -3.75
CA GLU A 38 9.06 2.82 -3.50
C GLU A 38 7.87 1.88 -3.71
N GLU A 39 8.13 0.77 -4.40
CA GLU A 39 7.18 -0.32 -4.55
C GLU A 39 7.21 -1.25 -3.34
N ILE A 40 6.08 -1.91 -3.09
CA ILE A 40 5.93 -2.87 -2.01
C ILE A 40 5.57 -4.24 -2.55
N HIS A 41 6.03 -5.28 -1.85
CA HIS A 41 5.74 -6.67 -2.18
C HIS A 41 4.78 -7.22 -1.13
N ILE A 42 3.73 -7.88 -1.59
CA ILE A 42 2.75 -8.53 -0.73
C ILE A 42 3.30 -9.89 -0.33
N ALA A 43 3.46 -10.13 0.97
CA ALA A 43 3.94 -11.41 1.49
C ALA A 43 2.94 -12.54 1.19
N GLU A 44 3.40 -13.79 1.33
CA GLU A 44 2.61 -14.99 1.04
C GLU A 44 1.30 -15.11 1.84
N ASN A 45 1.25 -14.49 3.02
CA ASN A 45 0.06 -14.43 3.85
C ASN A 45 -0.94 -13.33 3.41
N GLY A 46 -0.64 -12.55 2.37
CA GLY A 46 -1.49 -11.47 1.88
C GLY A 46 -1.33 -10.13 2.63
N TRP A 47 -0.25 -9.97 3.40
CA TRP A 47 0.04 -8.75 4.16
C TRP A 47 1.21 -7.97 3.58
N ALA A 48 1.20 -6.65 3.78
CA ALA A 48 2.36 -5.79 3.54
C ALA A 48 2.31 -4.54 4.41
N GLU A 49 3.47 -3.89 4.59
CA GLU A 49 3.56 -2.57 5.16
C GLU A 49 3.29 -1.51 4.09
N PHE A 50 2.24 -0.71 4.30
CA PHE A 50 1.85 0.41 3.45
C PHE A 50 2.24 1.72 4.11
N ARG A 51 2.59 2.72 3.28
CA ARG A 51 3.07 4.02 3.75
C ARG A 51 2.32 5.15 3.07
N THR A 52 2.34 6.33 3.69
CA THR A 52 1.93 7.60 3.10
C THR A 52 2.64 8.74 3.83
N ARG A 53 2.64 9.93 3.24
CA ARG A 53 3.20 11.13 3.87
C ARG A 53 2.16 11.86 4.72
N GLY A 54 2.63 12.66 5.66
CA GLY A 54 1.76 13.50 6.48
C GLY A 54 0.87 14.42 5.65
N GLY A 55 -0.41 14.49 5.99
CA GLY A 55 -1.41 15.26 5.24
C GLY A 55 -1.66 14.76 3.81
N LYS A 56 -1.28 13.53 3.48
CA LYS A 56 -1.44 12.92 2.15
C LYS A 56 -2.21 11.62 2.20
N VAL A 57 -2.65 11.19 1.02
CA VAL A 57 -3.23 9.89 0.73
C VAL A 57 -2.33 9.16 -0.29
N SER A 58 -2.10 7.89 -0.04
CA SER A 58 -1.46 6.96 -0.98
C SER A 58 -2.45 5.87 -1.36
N VAL A 59 -2.58 5.63 -2.67
CA VAL A 59 -3.48 4.63 -3.25
C VAL A 59 -2.63 3.57 -3.91
N TRP A 60 -2.52 2.42 -3.26
CA TRP A 60 -1.68 1.32 -3.68
C TRP A 60 -2.45 0.41 -4.62
N VAL A 61 -1.97 0.27 -5.85
CA VAL A 61 -2.56 -0.60 -6.87
C VAL A 61 -1.51 -1.59 -7.37
N GLN A 62 -1.98 -2.74 -7.85
CA GLN A 62 -1.10 -3.75 -8.42
C GLN A 62 -0.39 -3.16 -9.65
N ARG A 63 0.92 -3.38 -9.76
CA ARG A 63 1.68 -3.10 -10.98
C ARG A 63 1.26 -4.03 -12.13
#